data_AF-A0A9E5YA95-F1
#
_entry.id   AF-A0A9E5YA95-F1
#
_cell.length_a   1.000
_cell.length_b   1.000
_cell.length_c   1.000
_cell.angle_alpha   90.00
_cell.angle_beta   90.00
_cell.angle_gamma   90.00
#
_symmetry.space_group_name_H-M   'P 1'
#
loop_
_entity.id
_entity.type
_entity.pdbx_description
1 polymer ?
#
loop_
_entity_poly.entity_id
_entity_poly.type
_entity_poly.pdbx_seq_one_letter_code
_entity_poly.pdbx_strand_id
1 'polypeptide(L)'
;MKQYIVFILLICLFLAGCVTGEANRLYLKERLPAKDISEVEVWWEAPTRPYIVIADFQASYATAKHMQKRAAEIGADAVILTLTGGWYSESEVWADSDRYSDTGTGIIGTAIKYKTE
;
A
#
# COMPACT_ATOMS: atom_id res chain seq x y z
N MET A 1 -19.46 -38.92 18.58
CA MET A 1 -19.05 -38.55 17.20
C MET A 1 -19.67 -37.24 16.72
N LYS A 2 -21.00 -37.04 16.77
CA LYS A 2 -21.67 -35.81 16.29
C LYS A 2 -21.18 -34.50 16.94
N GLN A 3 -20.92 -34.50 18.25
CA GLN A 3 -20.38 -33.33 18.98
C GLN A 3 -18.95 -32.94 18.59
N TYR A 4 -18.07 -33.90 18.31
CA TYR A 4 -16.70 -33.63 17.88
C TYR A 4 -16.64 -33.02 16.47
N ILE A 5 -17.54 -33.44 15.57
CA ILE A 5 -17.66 -32.86 14.23
C ILE A 5 -18.11 -31.40 14.29
N VAL A 6 -19.07 -31.07 15.16
CA VAL A 6 -19.52 -29.69 15.37
C VAL A 6 -18.39 -28.83 15.94
N PHE A 7 -17.59 -29.38 16.87
CA PHE A 7 -16.47 -28.65 17.47
C PHE A 7 -15.35 -28.38 16.47
N ILE A 8 -15.03 -29.34 15.60
CA ILE A 8 -14.03 -29.18 14.52
C ILE A 8 -14.52 -28.15 13.49
N LEU A 9 -15.79 -28.20 13.09
CA LEU A 9 -16.38 -27.20 12.20
C LEU A 9 -16.30 -25.79 12.79
N LEU A 10 -16.55 -25.64 14.09
CA LEU A 10 -16.43 -24.37 14.79
C LEU A 10 -14.99 -23.84 14.74
N ILE A 11 -14.00 -24.69 15.03
CA ILE A 11 -12.57 -24.32 14.99
C ILE A 11 -12.14 -23.90 13.57
N CYS A 12 -12.55 -24.63 12.54
CA CYS A 12 -12.24 -24.27 11.15
C CYS A 12 -12.82 -22.90 10.75
N LEU A 13 -14.00 -22.53 11.25
CA LEU A 13 -14.60 -21.21 11.04
C LEU A 13 -13.83 -20.08 11.74
N PHE A 14 -13.21 -20.35 12.90
CA PHE A 14 -12.36 -19.37 13.59
C PHE A 14 -10.98 -19.18 12.94
N LEU A 15 -10.51 -20.13 12.14
CA LEU A 15 -9.22 -20.03 11.44
C LEU A 15 -9.29 -19.25 10.12
N ALA A 16 -10.48 -18.89 9.64
CA ALA A 16 -10.67 -18.06 8.45
C ALA A 16 -10.51 -16.55 8.72
N GLY A 17 -9.55 -16.17 9.56
CA GLY A 17 -9.16 -14.77 9.74
C GLY A 17 -8.64 -14.22 8.40
N CYS A 18 -9.38 -13.28 7.81
CA CYS A 18 -8.96 -12.60 6.58
C CYS A 18 -7.66 -11.85 6.83
N VAL A 19 -6.54 -12.39 6.34
CA VAL A 19 -5.32 -11.58 6.20
C VAL A 19 -5.63 -10.54 5.12
N THR A 20 -5.78 -9.29 5.51
CA THR A 20 -5.90 -8.20 4.54
C THR A 20 -4.50 -7.88 4.07
N GLY A 21 -4.21 -8.10 2.79
CA GLY A 21 -2.93 -7.73 2.16
C GLY A 21 -2.74 -6.22 2.01
N GLU A 22 -3.40 -5.42 2.85
CA GLU A 22 -3.44 -3.96 2.82
C GLU A 22 -3.22 -3.39 4.22
N ALA A 23 -2.46 -2.30 4.30
CA ALA A 23 -2.28 -1.50 5.52
C ALA A 23 -2.27 -0.02 5.16
N ASN A 24 -2.80 0.83 6.06
CA ASN A 24 -2.87 2.28 5.85
C ASN A 24 -2.50 3.01 7.13
N ARG A 25 -1.70 4.07 7.02
CA ARG A 25 -1.36 4.98 8.13
C ARG A 25 -1.74 6.39 7.72
N LEU A 26 -2.67 7.01 8.47
CA LEU A 26 -3.12 8.39 8.23
C LEU A 26 -2.43 9.33 9.22
N TYR A 27 -1.91 10.45 8.73
CA TYR A 27 -1.16 11.42 9.54
C TYR A 27 -1.98 12.66 9.90
N LEU A 28 -3.05 12.96 9.15
CA LEU A 28 -3.93 14.08 9.43
C LEU A 28 -4.96 13.72 10.50
N LYS A 29 -5.28 14.68 11.37
CA LYS A 29 -6.38 14.58 12.35
C LYS A 29 -7.75 14.72 11.69
N GLU A 30 -7.83 15.49 10.61
CA GLU A 30 -9.05 15.80 9.87
C GLU A 30 -9.03 15.13 8.50
N ARG A 31 -10.22 14.78 8.00
CA ARG A 31 -10.37 14.25 6.64
C ARG A 31 -10.46 15.39 5.65
N LEU A 32 -9.62 15.34 4.62
CA LEU A 32 -9.75 16.18 3.44
C LEU A 32 -10.87 15.66 2.54
N PRO A 33 -11.51 16.52 1.73
CA PRO A 33 -12.48 16.09 0.75
C PRO A 33 -11.81 15.18 -0.29
N ALA A 34 -12.50 14.11 -0.69
CA ALA A 34 -12.05 13.24 -1.76
C ALA A 34 -11.94 14.01 -3.08
N LYS A 35 -11.04 13.56 -3.95
CA LYS A 35 -10.82 14.11 -5.29
C LYS A 35 -11.17 13.13 -6.38
N ASP A 36 -11.26 13.63 -7.60
CA ASP A 36 -11.27 12.76 -8.77
C ASP A 36 -9.91 12.06 -8.92
N ILE A 37 -9.93 10.80 -9.35
CA ILE A 37 -8.71 10.00 -9.53
C ILE A 37 -7.76 10.68 -10.54
N SER A 38 -8.30 11.33 -11.58
CA SER A 38 -7.53 12.01 -12.62
C SER A 38 -6.82 13.27 -12.14
N GLU A 39 -7.22 13.82 -10.99
CA GLU A 39 -6.57 14.98 -10.37
C GLU A 39 -5.40 14.59 -9.46
N VAL A 40 -5.19 13.30 -9.20
CA VAL A 40 -4.11 12.80 -8.36
C VAL A 40 -2.94 12.39 -9.23
N GLU A 41 -1.80 13.06 -9.05
CA GLU A 41 -0.58 12.72 -9.77
C GLU A 41 0.04 11.43 -9.21
N VAL A 42 0.71 10.67 -10.08
CA VAL A 42 1.42 9.44 -9.70
C VAL A 42 2.91 9.63 -9.97
N TRP A 43 3.72 9.48 -8.94
CA TRP A 43 5.17 9.63 -9.00
C TRP A 43 5.87 8.36 -8.53
N TRP A 44 7.05 8.08 -9.07
CA TRP A 44 7.95 7.01 -8.58
C TRP A 44 9.12 7.57 -7.77
N GLU A 45 9.32 8.89 -7.84
CA GLU A 45 10.34 9.63 -7.11
C GLU A 45 9.69 10.81 -6.40
N ALA A 46 10.35 11.32 -5.36
CA ALA A 46 9.83 12.47 -4.63
C ALA A 46 9.79 13.73 -5.54
N PRO A 47 8.63 14.41 -5.67
CA PRO A 47 8.55 15.63 -6.45
C PRO A 47 9.33 16.77 -5.80
N THR A 48 9.84 17.70 -6.62
CA THR A 48 10.61 18.87 -6.13
C THR A 48 9.73 19.93 -5.46
N ARG A 49 8.44 19.98 -5.81
CA ARG A 49 7.47 20.91 -5.24
C ARG A 49 7.29 20.63 -3.74
N PRO A 50 7.29 21.64 -2.85
CA PRO A 50 7.06 21.41 -1.43
C PRO A 50 5.71 20.75 -1.13
N TYR A 51 5.72 19.74 -0.27
CA TYR A 51 4.52 19.01 0.14
C TYR A 51 4.54 18.64 1.63
N ILE A 52 3.39 18.15 2.11
CA ILE A 52 3.27 17.42 3.37
C ILE A 52 2.80 15.99 3.07
N VAL A 53 3.27 15.03 3.84
CA VAL A 53 2.77 13.64 3.78
C VAL A 53 1.49 13.55 4.60
N ILE A 54 0.43 13.01 4.00
CA ILE A 54 -0.89 12.91 4.64
C ILE A 54 -1.28 11.47 4.97
N ALA A 55 -0.73 10.50 4.23
CA ALA A 55 -0.87 9.08 4.53
C ALA A 55 0.22 8.24 3.88
N ASP A 56 0.43 7.03 4.41
CA ASP A 56 1.11 5.93 3.73
C ASP A 56 0.15 4.76 3.54
N PHE A 57 0.22 4.15 2.37
CA PHE A 57 -0.51 2.95 1.98
C PHE A 57 0.48 1.83 1.67
N GLN A 58 0.10 0.61 1.99
CA GLN A 58 0.80 -0.59 1.55
C GLN A 58 -0.24 -1.58 1.06
N ALA A 59 -0.01 -2.16 -0.12
CA ALA A 59 -0.84 -3.24 -0.62
C ALA A 59 -0.02 -4.29 -1.39
N SER A 60 -0.37 -5.55 -1.21
CA SER A 60 0.17 -6.68 -1.96
C SER A 60 -0.54 -6.81 -3.30
N TYR A 61 0.21 -7.09 -4.37
CA TYR A 61 -0.27 -7.30 -5.73
C TYR A 61 -1.15 -6.17 -6.30
N ALA A 62 -0.99 -4.94 -5.77
CA ALA A 62 -1.75 -3.79 -6.20
C ALA A 62 -1.07 -3.05 -7.36
N THR A 63 -1.87 -2.27 -8.08
CA THR A 63 -1.40 -1.46 -9.22
C THR A 63 -1.21 0.00 -8.83
N ALA A 64 -0.45 0.75 -9.62
CA ALA A 64 -0.34 2.20 -9.48
C ALA A 64 -1.72 2.90 -9.48
N LYS A 65 -2.65 2.44 -10.33
CA LYS A 65 -4.02 2.95 -10.37
C LYS A 65 -4.81 2.68 -9.09
N HIS A 66 -4.60 1.53 -8.46
CA HIS A 66 -5.17 1.25 -7.14
C HIS A 66 -4.66 2.26 -6.11
N MET A 67 -3.36 2.51 -6.08
CA MET A 67 -2.76 3.48 -5.15
C MET A 67 -3.23 4.92 -5.40
N GLN A 68 -3.33 5.32 -6.68
CA GLN A 68 -3.89 6.61 -7.09
C GLN A 68 -5.32 6.78 -6.57
N LYS A 69 -6.16 5.75 -6.71
CA LYS A 69 -7.53 5.76 -6.20
C LYS A 69 -7.56 5.95 -4.67
N ARG A 70 -6.74 5.20 -3.93
CA ARG A 70 -6.65 5.30 -2.46
C ARG A 70 -6.21 6.69 -2.00
N ALA A 71 -5.28 7.31 -2.72
CA ALA A 71 -4.84 8.68 -2.48
C ALA A 71 -5.95 9.70 -2.77
N ALA A 72 -6.71 9.51 -3.86
CA ALA A 72 -7.86 10.36 -4.22
C ALA A 72 -8.96 10.32 -3.14
N GLU A 73 -9.25 9.15 -2.58
CA GLU A 73 -10.24 8.96 -1.50
C GLU A 73 -9.94 9.77 -0.24
N ILE A 74 -8.68 10.15 -0.01
CA ILE A 74 -8.25 10.94 1.16
C ILE A 74 -7.86 12.38 0.81
N GLY A 75 -8.13 12.84 -0.41
CA GLY A 75 -7.91 14.23 -0.82
C GLY A 75 -6.46 14.62 -1.12
N ALA A 76 -5.60 13.63 -1.41
CA ALA A 76 -4.22 13.85 -1.82
C ALA A 76 -4.13 14.63 -3.14
N ASP A 77 -3.01 15.33 -3.35
CA ASP A 77 -2.67 15.90 -4.66
C ASP A 77 -1.84 14.93 -5.50
N ALA A 78 -1.04 14.08 -4.84
CA ALA A 78 -0.24 13.07 -5.51
C ALA A 78 0.01 11.85 -4.62
N VAL A 79 0.45 10.76 -5.24
CA VAL A 79 0.97 9.57 -4.55
C VAL A 79 2.34 9.20 -5.10
N ILE A 80 3.32 9.02 -4.21
CA ILE A 80 4.67 8.56 -4.52
C ILE A 80 4.71 7.05 -4.30
N LEU A 81 5.10 6.29 -5.31
CA LEU A 81 5.04 4.84 -5.34
C LEU A 81 6.42 4.23 -5.16
N THR A 82 6.48 3.12 -4.44
CA THR A 82 7.68 2.30 -4.30
C THR A 82 7.28 0.83 -4.34
N LEU A 83 7.92 0.05 -5.23
CA LEU A 83 7.73 -1.40 -5.25
C LEU A 83 8.46 -2.03 -4.07
N THR A 84 7.84 -3.05 -3.44
CA THR A 84 8.37 -3.75 -2.27
C THR A 84 8.14 -5.24 -2.36
N GLY A 85 8.87 -6.02 -1.57
CA GLY A 85 8.85 -7.48 -1.65
C GLY A 85 9.49 -7.98 -2.94
N GLY A 86 8.99 -9.10 -3.45
CA GLY A 86 9.59 -9.78 -4.60
C GLY A 86 10.52 -10.94 -4.20
N TRP A 87 11.10 -11.55 -5.21
CA TRP A 87 12.15 -12.55 -5.04
C TRP A 87 13.44 -11.85 -4.63
N TYR A 88 14.31 -12.59 -3.95
CA TYR A 88 15.66 -12.14 -3.66
C TYR A 88 16.64 -13.25 -3.97
N SER A 89 17.86 -12.89 -4.35
CA SER A 89 18.92 -13.85 -4.59
C SER A 89 19.61 -14.21 -3.27
N GLU A 90 19.66 -15.51 -2.94
CA GLU A 90 20.45 -16.00 -1.80
C GLU A 90 21.97 -15.98 -2.08
N SER A 91 22.36 -15.80 -3.35
CA SER A 91 23.76 -15.82 -3.79
C SER A 91 24.40 -14.43 -3.89
N GLU A 92 23.59 -13.37 -3.90
CA GLU A 92 24.06 -11.98 -3.91
C GLU A 92 24.02 -11.44 -2.48
N VAL A 93 25.17 -10.97 -1.99
CA VAL A 93 25.32 -10.54 -0.58
C VAL A 93 24.82 -9.12 -0.37
N TRP A 94 24.75 -8.31 -1.44
CA TRP A 94 24.41 -6.89 -1.38
C TRP A 94 23.10 -6.59 -2.11
N ALA A 95 22.22 -5.84 -1.44
CA ALA A 95 20.87 -5.54 -1.90
C ALA A 95 20.81 -4.64 -3.15
N ASP A 96 21.89 -3.91 -3.47
CA ASP A 96 21.99 -3.08 -4.68
C ASP A 96 22.30 -3.90 -5.94
N SER A 97 22.71 -5.15 -5.76
CA SER A 97 23.15 -6.06 -6.82
C SER A 97 22.16 -7.22 -7.02
N ASP A 98 20.98 -7.16 -6.39
CA ASP A 98 19.97 -8.22 -6.48
C ASP A 98 19.34 -8.23 -7.87
N ARG A 99 19.56 -9.31 -8.61
CA ARG A 99 19.01 -9.51 -9.96
C ARG A 99 17.48 -9.55 -10.01
N TYR A 100 16.81 -9.70 -8.86
CA TYR A 100 15.35 -9.76 -8.75
C TYR A 100 14.74 -8.45 -8.25
N SER A 101 15.48 -7.34 -8.25
CA SER A 101 15.05 -6.03 -7.76
C SER A 101 13.76 -5.49 -8.43
N ASP A 102 13.40 -5.98 -9.62
CA ASP A 102 12.21 -5.58 -10.37
C ASP A 102 10.98 -6.49 -10.14
N THR A 103 11.10 -7.51 -9.28
CA THR A 103 10.05 -8.53 -9.05
C THR A 103 9.07 -8.17 -7.92
N GLY A 104 8.99 -6.90 -7.53
CA GLY A 104 8.21 -6.43 -6.39
C GLY A 104 6.75 -6.93 -6.40
N THR A 105 6.38 -7.67 -5.35
CA THR A 105 5.02 -8.23 -5.18
C THR A 105 4.10 -7.32 -4.38
N GLY A 106 4.62 -6.24 -3.79
CA GLY A 106 3.86 -5.22 -3.08
C GLY A 106 4.18 -3.82 -3.58
N ILE A 107 3.31 -2.88 -3.26
CA ILE A 107 3.51 -1.47 -3.56
C ILE A 107 3.19 -0.65 -2.31
N ILE A 108 4.07 0.28 -2.00
CA ILE A 108 3.86 1.32 -1.00
C ILE A 108 3.52 2.61 -1.74
N GLY A 109 2.52 3.33 -1.23
CA GLY A 109 2.12 4.63 -1.75
C GLY A 109 2.15 5.68 -0.65
N THR A 110 3.00 6.69 -0.77
CA THR A 110 3.02 7.86 0.12
C THR A 110 2.14 8.95 -0.49
N ALA A 111 0.98 9.18 0.10
CA ALA A 111 0.04 10.21 -0.33
C ALA A 111 0.46 11.57 0.21
N ILE A 112 0.53 12.57 -0.67
CA ILE A 112 1.02 13.90 -0.35
C ILE A 112 0.01 14.98 -0.71
N LYS A 113 0.10 16.10 0.00
CA LYS A 113 -0.59 17.35 -0.30
C LYS A 113 0.44 18.43 -0.58
N TYR A 114 0.36 19.10 -1.73
CA TYR A 114 1.26 20.19 -2.03
C TYR A 114 1.00 21.37 -1.09
N LYS A 115 2.07 22.01 -0.64
CA LYS A 115 1.95 23.27 0.09
C LYS A 115 1.60 24.36 -0.92
N THR A 116 0.58 25.14 -0.62
CA THR A 116 0.42 26.47 -1.21
C THR A 116 1.48 27.36 -0.55
N GLU A 117 2.26 28.06 -1.36
CA GLU A 117 3.17 29.12 -0.89
C GLU A 117 2.41 30.25 -0.21
#